data_AF-A0A552R5K4-F1
#
_entry.id   AF-A0A552R5K4-F1
#
_cell.length_a   1.000
_cell.length_b   1.000
_cell.length_c   1.000
_cell.angle_alpha   90.00
_cell.angle_beta   90.00
_cell.angle_gamma   90.00
#
_symmetry.space_group_name_H-M   'P 1'
#
loop_
_entity.id
_entity.type
_entity.pdbx_description
1 polymer ?
#
loop_
_entity_poly.entity_id
_entity_poly.type
_entity_poly.pdbx_seq_one_letter_code
_entity_poly.pdbx_strand_id
1 'polypeptide(L)'
;MVKRVVGILTEAGEMRRLLEENPDRDDADTDSTVVTALLNETMPRIAIPEDATVEDVVVVVGREVGGAVEQLVGAFTLAFAMLAQVHDSGQTDVTSADVLQDLALRAEQFGAEGPGDPEI
;
A
#
# COMPACT_ATOMS: atom_id res chain seq x y z
N MET A 1 -0.93 -7.38 1.47
CA MET A 1 -0.40 -6.05 1.07
C MET A 1 -1.46 -5.12 0.51
N VAL A 2 -2.35 -5.57 -0.39
CA VAL A 2 -3.38 -4.72 -1.03
C VAL A 2 -4.23 -3.94 -0.02
N LYS A 3 -4.71 -4.55 1.06
CA LYS A 3 -5.45 -3.84 2.13
C LYS A 3 -4.69 -2.66 2.75
N ARG A 4 -3.37 -2.78 2.90
CA ARG A 4 -2.52 -1.70 3.44
C ARG A 4 -2.34 -0.57 2.44
N VAL A 5 -2.16 -0.91 1.17
CA VAL A 5 -2.08 0.08 0.07
C VAL A 5 -3.39 0.86 -0.07
N VAL A 6 -4.54 0.18 0.06
CA VAL A 6 -5.83 0.86 0.13
C VAL A 6 -5.90 1.83 1.30
N GLY A 7 -5.47 1.41 2.50
CA GLY A 7 -5.40 2.31 3.65
C GLY A 7 -4.55 3.57 3.41
N ILE A 8 -3.37 3.41 2.78
CA ILE A 8 -2.51 4.54 2.38
C ILE A 8 -3.23 5.47 1.41
N LEU A 9 -3.91 4.91 0.40
CA LEU A 9 -4.61 5.69 -0.62
C LEU A 9 -5.85 6.39 -0.09
N THR A 10 -6.58 5.77 0.83
CA THR A 10 -7.73 6.38 1.53
C THR A 10 -7.27 7.56 2.36
N GLU A 11 -6.23 7.39 3.17
CA GLU A 11 -5.68 8.44 4.02
C GLU A 11 -5.13 9.61 3.18
N ALA A 12 -4.42 9.32 2.09
CA ALA A 12 -3.94 10.33 1.14
C ALA A 12 -5.10 11.10 0.48
N GLY A 13 -6.24 10.44 0.22
CA GLY A 13 -7.45 11.06 -0.31
C GLY A 13 -8.10 12.03 0.67
N GLU A 14 -8.25 11.63 1.93
CA GLU A 14 -8.74 12.48 3.02
C GLU A 14 -7.81 13.69 3.23
N MET A 15 -6.49 13.48 3.16
CA MET A 15 -5.51 14.55 3.29
C MET A 15 -5.69 15.62 2.20
N ARG A 16 -5.83 15.19 0.94
CA ARG A 16 -6.04 16.11 -0.19
C ARG A 16 -7.30 16.94 0.00
N ARG A 17 -8.39 16.32 0.48
CA ARG A 17 -9.64 17.00 0.80
C ARG A 17 -9.45 18.05 1.89
N LEU A 18 -8.73 17.73 2.96
CA LEU A 18 -8.45 18.66 4.06
C LEU A 18 -7.60 19.86 3.60
N LEU A 19 -6.63 19.65 2.70
CA LEU A 19 -5.84 20.72 2.08
C LEU A 19 -6.69 21.60 1.14
N GLU A 20 -7.60 21.02 0.38
CA GLU A 20 -8.55 21.76 -0.46
C GLU A 20 -9.50 22.63 0.40
N GLU A 21 -9.91 22.12 1.58
CA GLU A 21 -10.75 22.84 2.53
C GLU A 21 -9.98 23.91 3.34
N ASN A 22 -8.66 23.77 3.51
CA ASN A 22 -7.80 24.71 4.25
C ASN A 22 -6.42 24.90 3.57
N PRO A 23 -6.32 25.70 2.49
CA PRO A 23 -5.10 25.80 1.68
C PRO A 23 -3.94 26.55 2.35
N ASP A 24 -4.18 27.31 3.43
CA ASP A 24 -3.14 28.04 4.20
C ASP A 24 -2.56 27.20 5.36
N ARG A 25 -2.90 25.91 5.44
CA ARG A 25 -2.44 25.02 6.50
C ARG A 25 -1.04 24.50 6.17
N ASP A 26 -0.03 24.94 6.92
CA ASP A 26 1.39 24.60 6.74
C ASP A 26 1.75 23.20 7.31
N ASP A 27 0.82 22.25 7.23
CA ASP A 27 0.90 20.91 7.84
C ASP A 27 1.56 19.86 6.92
N ALA A 28 2.20 20.27 5.82
CA ALA A 28 2.83 19.38 4.83
C ALA A 28 3.87 18.39 5.43
N ASP A 29 4.44 18.72 6.59
CA ASP A 29 5.33 17.83 7.36
C ASP A 29 4.58 16.65 8.01
N THR A 30 3.30 16.80 8.34
CA THR A 30 2.44 15.72 8.87
C THR A 30 2.09 14.72 7.77
N ASP A 31 1.91 15.18 6.54
CA ASP A 31 1.49 14.38 5.39
C ASP A 31 2.53 13.34 4.96
N SER A 32 3.80 13.77 4.91
CA SER A 32 4.93 12.86 4.66
C SER A 32 5.07 11.83 5.78
N THR A 33 4.73 12.18 7.02
CA THR A 33 4.88 11.34 8.20
C THR A 33 3.92 10.15 8.20
N VAL A 34 2.66 10.34 7.79
CA VAL A 34 1.65 9.25 7.76
C VAL A 34 1.94 8.24 6.65
N VAL A 35 2.29 8.71 5.45
CA VAL A 35 2.72 7.83 4.35
C VAL A 35 3.99 7.07 4.73
N THR A 36 4.94 7.74 5.36
CA THR A 36 6.19 7.11 5.83
C THR A 36 5.93 6.08 6.94
N ALA A 37 4.99 6.32 7.85
CA ALA A 37 4.60 5.36 8.88
C ALA A 37 4.00 4.08 8.26
N LEU A 38 3.06 4.24 7.33
CA LEU A 38 2.43 3.11 6.65
C LEU A 38 3.42 2.35 5.74
N LEU A 39 4.38 3.05 5.13
CA LEU A 39 5.49 2.41 4.41
C LEU A 39 6.39 1.60 5.35
N ASN A 40 6.75 2.14 6.52
CA ASN A 40 7.51 1.41 7.53
C ASN A 40 6.77 0.17 8.05
N GLU A 41 5.43 0.22 8.13
CA GLU A 41 4.60 -0.93 8.51
C GLU A 41 4.50 -2.01 7.42
N THR A 42 4.74 -1.65 6.15
CA THR A 42 4.74 -2.61 5.03
C THR A 42 6.10 -3.27 4.81
N MET A 43 7.17 -2.70 5.36
CA MET A 43 8.51 -3.28 5.30
C MET A 43 8.61 -4.55 6.16
N PRO A 44 9.27 -5.60 5.65
CA PRO A 44 9.52 -6.81 6.43
C PRO A 44 10.52 -6.52 7.54
N ARG A 45 10.35 -7.19 8.69
CA ARG A 45 11.38 -7.19 9.74
C ARG A 45 12.49 -8.16 9.33
N ILE A 46 13.69 -7.64 9.14
CA ILE A 46 14.85 -8.41 8.73
C ILE A 46 15.70 -8.70 9.96
N ALA A 47 15.85 -9.98 10.31
CA ALA A 47 16.78 -10.41 11.35
C ALA A 47 18.16 -10.65 10.71
N ILE A 48 19.18 -9.93 11.21
CA ILE A 48 20.56 -10.08 10.76
C ILE A 48 21.33 -10.89 11.82
N PRO A 49 21.96 -12.03 11.46
CA PRO A 49 22.84 -12.78 12.35
C PRO A 49 24.04 -11.93 12.82
N GLU A 50 24.52 -12.13 14.06
CA GLU A 50 25.66 -11.37 14.60
C GLU A 50 26.98 -11.66 13.86
N ASP A 51 27.09 -12.81 13.21
CA ASP A 51 28.22 -13.27 12.41
C ASP A 51 28.08 -12.97 10.91
N ALA A 52 27.02 -12.27 10.49
CA ALA A 52 26.79 -11.95 9.09
C ALA A 52 27.86 -11.00 8.54
N THR A 53 28.38 -11.33 7.35
CA THR A 53 29.26 -10.43 6.60
C THR A 53 28.45 -9.30 5.96
N VAL A 54 29.14 -8.24 5.51
CA VAL A 54 28.48 -7.13 4.80
C VAL A 54 27.81 -7.63 3.52
N GLU A 55 28.43 -8.58 2.80
CA GLU A 55 27.82 -9.21 1.63
C GLU A 55 26.53 -9.97 1.98
N ASP A 56 26.51 -10.72 3.09
CA ASP A 56 25.33 -11.48 3.53
C ASP A 56 24.15 -10.54 3.83
N VAL A 57 24.42 -9.41 4.48
CA VAL A 57 23.41 -8.38 4.78
C VAL A 57 22.81 -7.82 3.49
N VAL A 58 23.64 -7.47 2.51
CA VAL A 58 23.18 -6.91 1.23
C VAL A 58 22.27 -7.88 0.48
N VAL A 59 22.62 -9.17 0.48
CA VAL A 59 21.80 -10.21 -0.17
C VAL A 59 20.46 -10.38 0.52
N VAL A 60 20.45 -10.46 1.86
CA VAL A 60 19.21 -10.61 2.64
C VAL A 60 18.31 -9.40 2.48
N VAL A 61 18.86 -8.19 2.62
CA VAL A 61 18.11 -6.94 2.46
C VAL A 61 17.57 -6.81 1.03
N GLY A 62 18.40 -7.05 0.02
CA GLY A 62 17.99 -6.94 -1.38
C GLY A 62 16.83 -7.89 -1.72
N ARG A 63 16.87 -9.13 -1.20
CA ARG A 63 15.80 -10.11 -1.43
C ARG A 63 14.50 -9.74 -0.70
N GLU A 64 14.59 -9.47 0.59
CA GLU A 64 13.40 -9.27 1.43
C GLU A 64 12.75 -7.91 1.16
N VAL A 65 13.53 -6.84 1.09
CA VAL A 65 13.04 -5.50 0.78
C VAL A 65 12.61 -5.41 -0.69
N GLY A 66 13.37 -5.99 -1.61
CA GLY A 66 13.04 -5.98 -3.04
C GLY A 66 11.67 -6.59 -3.30
N GLY A 67 11.40 -7.79 -2.76
CA GLY A 67 10.10 -8.43 -2.90
C GLY A 67 8.95 -7.64 -2.27
N ALA A 68 9.18 -6.98 -1.14
CA ALA A 68 8.17 -6.13 -0.51
C ALA A 68 7.85 -4.87 -1.33
N VAL A 69 8.89 -4.23 -1.90
CA VAL A 69 8.75 -3.06 -2.78
C VAL A 69 8.00 -3.44 -4.06
N GLU A 70 8.35 -4.56 -4.70
CA GLU A 70 7.65 -5.05 -5.90
C GLU A 70 6.15 -5.29 -5.63
N GLN A 71 5.82 -5.92 -4.50
CA GLN A 71 4.43 -6.14 -4.09
C GLN A 71 3.68 -4.84 -3.81
N LEU A 72 4.35 -3.86 -3.19
CA LEU A 72 3.77 -2.56 -2.92
C LEU A 72 3.47 -1.82 -4.24
N VAL A 73 4.43 -1.75 -5.15
CA VAL A 73 4.28 -1.13 -6.47
C VAL A 73 3.16 -1.82 -7.26
N GLY A 74 3.12 -3.15 -7.29
CA GLY A 74 2.06 -3.90 -7.98
C GLY A 74 0.66 -3.59 -7.45
N ALA A 75 0.51 -3.44 -6.13
CA ALA A 75 -0.75 -3.06 -5.52
C ALA A 75 -1.18 -1.62 -5.89
N PHE A 76 -0.24 -0.67 -5.92
CA PHE A 76 -0.51 0.69 -6.38
C PHE A 76 -0.88 0.73 -7.87
N THR A 77 -0.18 -0.02 -8.72
CA THR A 77 -0.51 -0.13 -10.15
C THR A 77 -1.92 -0.69 -10.37
N LEU A 78 -2.31 -1.72 -9.61
CA LEU A 78 -3.66 -2.27 -9.68
C LEU A 78 -4.73 -1.27 -9.24
N ALA A 79 -4.51 -0.58 -8.11
CA ALA A 79 -5.43 0.45 -7.62
C ALA A 79 -5.60 1.58 -8.65
N PHE A 80 -4.50 2.03 -9.24
CA PHE A 80 -4.51 3.04 -10.30
C PHE A 80 -5.25 2.57 -11.56
N ALA A 81 -5.00 1.35 -12.03
CA ALA A 81 -5.63 0.82 -13.24
C ALA A 81 -7.16 0.74 -13.12
N MET A 82 -7.67 0.33 -11.96
CA MET A 82 -9.11 0.31 -11.71
C MET A 82 -9.71 1.71 -11.64
N LEU A 83 -9.00 2.67 -11.03
CA LEU A 83 -9.46 4.06 -11.00
C LEU A 83 -9.52 4.66 -12.41
N ALA A 84 -8.50 4.40 -13.23
CA ALA A 84 -8.49 4.80 -14.64
C ALA A 84 -9.64 4.16 -15.42
N GLN A 85 -9.94 2.88 -15.18
CA GLN A 85 -11.06 2.20 -15.83
C GLN A 85 -12.43 2.81 -15.49
N VAL A 86 -12.64 3.19 -14.23
CA VAL A 86 -13.88 3.87 -13.80
C VAL A 86 -13.99 5.24 -14.47
N HIS A 87 -12.91 6.01 -14.47
CA HIS A 87 -12.86 7.31 -15.15
C HIS A 87 -13.14 7.19 -16.66
N ASP A 88 -12.49 6.25 -17.34
CA ASP A 88 -12.63 6.02 -18.78
C ASP A 88 -14.03 5.51 -19.16
N SER A 89 -14.73 4.84 -18.25
CA SER A 89 -16.11 4.41 -18.44
C SER A 89 -17.14 5.56 -18.39
N GLY A 90 -16.71 6.76 -17.99
CA GLY A 90 -17.58 7.93 -17.82
C GLY A 90 -18.53 7.84 -16.63
N GLN A 91 -18.33 6.87 -15.72
CA GLN A 91 -19.10 6.75 -14.48
C GLN A 91 -18.63 7.80 -13.47
N THR A 92 -19.24 8.98 -13.54
CA THR A 92 -18.94 10.11 -12.65
C THR A 92 -19.53 9.96 -11.25
N ASP A 93 -20.48 9.05 -11.07
CA ASP A 93 -21.16 8.81 -9.79
C ASP A 93 -20.34 7.93 -8.83
N VAL A 94 -19.19 7.41 -9.28
CA VAL A 94 -18.29 6.57 -8.49
C VAL A 94 -17.05 7.37 -8.11
N THR A 95 -16.81 7.53 -6.82
CA THR A 95 -15.65 8.26 -6.32
C THR A 95 -14.41 7.37 -6.23
N SER A 96 -13.22 7.97 -6.16
CA SER A 96 -11.99 7.24 -5.87
C SER A 96 -12.06 6.49 -4.53
N ALA A 97 -12.76 7.04 -3.54
CA ALA A 97 -12.95 6.39 -2.24
C ALA A 97 -13.77 5.09 -2.36
N ASP A 98 -14.84 5.10 -3.18
CA ASP A 98 -15.67 3.91 -3.44
C ASP A 98 -14.85 2.79 -4.09
N VAL A 99 -14.00 3.13 -5.06
CA VAL A 99 -13.11 2.18 -5.74
C VAL A 99 -12.08 1.60 -4.77
N LEU A 100 -11.49 2.44 -3.92
CA LEU A 100 -10.53 2.02 -2.91
C LEU A 100 -11.20 1.09 -1.88
N GLN A 101 -12.41 1.41 -1.43
CA GLN A 101 -13.17 0.58 -0.50
C GLN A 101 -13.51 -0.80 -1.09
N ASP A 102 -13.98 -0.86 -2.33
CA ASP A 102 -14.23 -2.12 -3.05
C ASP A 102 -12.94 -2.94 -3.22
N LEU A 103 -11.79 -2.29 -3.47
CA LEU A 103 -10.50 -2.96 -3.52
C LEU A 103 -10.09 -3.55 -2.16
N ALA A 104 -10.32 -2.84 -1.05
CA ALA A 104 -10.07 -3.37 0.28
C ALA A 104 -10.94 -4.60 0.56
N LEU A 105 -12.23 -4.53 0.23
CA LEU A 105 -13.17 -5.64 0.42
C LEU A 105 -12.81 -6.87 -0.43
N ARG A 106 -12.36 -6.67 -1.68
CA ARG A 106 -11.87 -7.75 -2.53
C ARG A 106 -10.55 -8.33 -2.02
N ALA A 107 -9.63 -7.49 -1.56
CA ALA A 107 -8.37 -7.93 -0.98
C ALA A 107 -8.56 -8.79 0.28
N GLU A 108 -9.61 -8.54 1.07
CA GLU A 108 -9.99 -9.39 2.20
C GLU A 108 -10.47 -10.78 1.74
N GLN A 109 -11.19 -10.84 0.61
CA GLN A 109 -11.62 -12.11 0.01
C GLN A 109 -10.43 -12.91 -0.54
N PHE A 110 -9.49 -12.25 -1.21
CA PHE A 110 -8.25 -12.90 -1.68
C PHE A 110 -7.27 -13.26 -0.55
N GLY A 111 -7.34 -12.60 0.62
CA GLY A 111 -6.52 -12.92 1.78
C GLY A 111 -7.04 -14.09 2.63
N ALA A 112 -8.29 -14.51 2.43
CA ALA A 112 -8.90 -15.64 3.13
C ALA A 112 -8.62 -17.00 2.45
N GLU A 113 -8.21 -17.00 1.18
CA GLU A 113 -7.73 -18.18 0.46
C GLU A 113 -6.18 -18.19 0.43
N GLY A 114 -5.57 -18.33 1.61
CA GLY A 114 -4.23 -18.92 1.70
C GLY A 114 -4.30 -20.40 1.31
N PRO A 115 -3.24 -21.00 0.74
CA PRO A 115 -3.26 -22.39 0.29
C PRO A 115 -3.66 -23.27 1.48
N GLY A 116 -4.79 -23.98 1.32
CA GLY A 116 -5.25 -24.93 2.32
C GLY A 116 -4.11 -25.88 2.64
N ASP A 117 -3.82 -26.03 3.93
CA ASP A 117 -2.96 -27.10 4.42
C ASP A 117 -3.49 -28.42 3.81
N PRO A 118 -2.66 -29.19 3.10
CA PRO A 118 -3.04 -30.55 2.78
C PRO A 118 -3.10 -31.32 4.10
N GLU A 119 -4.31 -31.70 4.52
CA GLU A 119 -4.52 -32.76 5.50
C GLU A 119 -3.84 -34.04 4.99
N ILE A 120 -2.65 -34.34 5.53
CA ILE A 120 -2.15 -35.72 5.69
C ILE A 120 -1.17 -35.83 6.86
#